data_AF-A0A952NGA2-F1
#
_entry.id   AF-A0A952NGA2-F1
#
_cell.length_a   1.000
_cell.length_b   1.000
_cell.length_c   1.000
_cell.angle_alpha   90.00
_cell.angle_beta   90.00
_cell.angle_gamma   90.00
#
_symmetry.space_group_name_H-M   'P 1'
#
loop_
_entity.id
_entity.type
_entity.pdbx_description
1 polymer ?
#
loop_
_entity_poly.entity_id
_entity_poly.type
_entity_poly.pdbx_seq_one_letter_code
_entity_poly.pdbx_strand_id
1 'polypeptide(L)'
;MLDRAILSMKSGRSLRISLREAARESPPFLSRLLHNIIDRLEHGAASGKSSGLAAEIARELRRAELRGGRMLESMESFRRDLRLRADFRHKSGQLTLQTRAQAILALLLYLPLLGIQIRSGHLLAARTLVSVALFFGAQLCIHLTARSFKWKV
;
A
#
# COMPACT_ATOMS: atom_id res chain seq x y z
N MET A 1 14.92 8.80 -3.52
CA MET A 1 14.17 8.88 -4.79
C MET A 1 13.69 10.31 -5.02
N LEU A 2 12.43 10.64 -4.72
CA LEU A 2 11.87 11.98 -4.96
C LEU A 2 12.56 13.08 -4.15
N ASP A 3 12.96 12.76 -2.92
CA ASP A 3 13.63 13.70 -2.01
C ASP A 3 14.92 14.27 -2.62
N ARG A 4 15.67 13.44 -3.36
CA ARG A 4 16.94 13.83 -3.97
C ARG A 4 16.73 14.62 -5.26
N ALA A 5 15.74 14.23 -6.05
CA ALA A 5 15.33 15.01 -7.21
C ALA A 5 14.79 16.40 -6.81
N ILE A 6 14.05 16.50 -5.70
CA ILE A 6 13.58 17.77 -5.15
C ILE A 6 14.75 18.60 -4.62
N LEU A 7 15.72 17.99 -3.95
CA LEU A 7 16.94 18.67 -3.48
C LEU A 7 17.76 19.25 -4.64
N SER A 8 17.97 18.49 -5.72
CA SER A 8 18.69 18.98 -6.90
C SER A 8 17.89 20.05 -7.65
N MET A 9 16.56 19.96 -7.67
CA MET A 9 15.72 21.04 -8.20
C MET A 9 15.79 22.33 -7.37
N LYS A 10 15.90 22.24 -6.03
CA LYS A 10 16.15 23.40 -5.16
C LYS A 10 17.48 24.09 -5.46
N SER A 11 18.46 23.34 -5.95
CA SER A 11 19.74 23.89 -6.43
C SER A 11 19.68 24.50 -7.85
N GLY A 12 18.49 24.60 -8.44
CA GLY A 12 18.28 25.21 -9.77
C GLY A 12 18.48 24.25 -10.95
N ARG A 13 18.71 22.95 -10.71
CA ARG A 13 18.84 21.96 -11.78
C ARG A 13 17.48 21.60 -12.38
N SER A 14 17.45 21.32 -13.68
CA SER A 14 16.23 20.86 -14.34
C SER A 14 15.73 19.53 -13.76
N LEU A 15 14.41 19.32 -13.82
CA LEU A 15 13.75 18.09 -13.34
C LEU A 15 14.35 16.83 -13.99
N ARG A 16 14.68 16.91 -15.28
CA ARG A 16 15.22 15.78 -16.06
C ARG A 16 16.63 15.38 -15.59
N ILE A 17 17.51 16.36 -15.38
CA ILE A 17 18.86 16.13 -14.86
C ILE A 17 18.77 15.56 -13.45
N SER A 18 17.91 16.15 -12.63
CA SER A 18 17.62 15.72 -11.25
C SER A 18 17.15 14.26 -11.16
N LEU A 19 16.26 13.84 -12.08
CA LEU A 19 15.77 12.45 -12.14
C LEU A 19 16.82 11.48 -12.66
N ARG A 20 17.62 11.86 -13.67
CA ARG A 20 18.73 11.03 -14.17
C ARG A 20 19.80 10.80 -13.08
N GLU A 21 20.14 11.84 -12.35
CA GLU A 21 21.09 11.75 -11.23
C GLU A 21 20.54 10.86 -10.12
N ALA A 22 19.27 11.04 -9.75
CA ALA A 22 18.59 10.16 -8.80
C ALA A 22 18.53 8.70 -9.29
N ALA A 23 18.40 8.45 -10.59
CA ALA A 23 18.36 7.09 -11.15
C ALA A 23 19.70 6.36 -11.10
N ARG A 24 20.83 7.08 -11.19
CA ARG A 24 22.18 6.51 -11.14
C ARG A 24 22.55 5.98 -9.76
N GLU A 25 22.13 6.67 -8.72
CA GLU A 25 22.47 6.31 -7.33
C GLU A 25 21.48 5.33 -6.69
N SER A 26 20.50 4.85 -7.46
CA SER A 26 19.38 4.10 -6.92
C SER A 26 19.46 2.61 -7.22
N PRO A 27 18.76 1.76 -6.43
CA PRO A 27 18.77 0.31 -6.63
C PRO A 27 18.34 -0.08 -8.05
N PRO A 28 18.81 -1.22 -8.60
CA PRO A 28 18.61 -1.59 -10.01
C PRO A 28 17.13 -1.68 -10.46
N PHE A 29 16.24 -2.07 -9.56
CA PHE A 29 14.79 -2.09 -9.81
C PHE A 29 14.23 -0.66 -9.98
N LEU A 30 14.66 0.23 -9.11
CA LEU A 30 14.17 1.59 -9.00
C LEU A 30 14.75 2.48 -10.11
N SER A 31 16.00 2.23 -10.48
CA SER A 31 16.66 2.84 -11.64
C SER A 31 15.92 2.52 -12.95
N ARG A 32 15.50 1.27 -13.16
CA ARG A 32 14.67 0.87 -14.32
C ARG A 32 13.33 1.61 -14.36
N LEU A 33 12.68 1.76 -13.22
CA LEU A 33 11.41 2.49 -13.12
C LEU A 33 11.58 3.98 -13.44
N LEU A 34 12.67 4.60 -12.98
CA LEU A 34 13.02 5.99 -13.30
C LEU A 34 13.37 6.18 -14.77
N HIS A 35 14.15 5.28 -15.37
CA HIS A 35 14.44 5.33 -16.80
C HIS A 35 13.15 5.26 -17.61
N ASN A 36 12.22 4.37 -17.25
CA ASN A 36 10.90 4.31 -17.89
C ASN A 36 10.08 5.60 -17.72
N ILE A 37 10.20 6.30 -16.58
CA ILE A 37 9.52 7.58 -16.36
C ILE A 37 10.16 8.68 -17.22
N ILE A 38 11.49 8.77 -17.24
CA ILE A 38 12.26 9.76 -18.02
C ILE A 38 11.97 9.58 -19.51
N ASP A 39 12.01 8.34 -19.99
CA ASP A 39 11.77 7.99 -21.39
C ASP A 39 10.35 8.39 -21.83
N ARG A 40 9.34 8.19 -20.95
CA ARG A 40 7.96 8.64 -21.18
C ARG A 40 7.77 10.16 -21.12
N LEU A 41 8.60 10.85 -20.34
CA LEU A 41 8.64 12.31 -20.28
C LEU A 41 9.23 12.90 -21.56
N GLU A 42 10.26 12.27 -22.12
CA GLU A 42 10.96 12.70 -23.33
C GLU A 42 10.17 12.40 -24.60
N HIS A 43 9.61 11.19 -24.75
CA HIS A 43 8.94 10.75 -25.98
C HIS A 43 7.42 10.98 -25.99
N GLY A 44 6.85 11.46 -24.88
CA GLY A 44 5.42 11.66 -24.75
C GLY A 44 4.61 10.35 -24.69
N ALA A 45 3.32 10.46 -24.33
CA ALA A 45 2.45 9.33 -24.00
C ALA A 45 2.09 8.37 -25.16
N ALA A 46 2.81 8.42 -26.29
CA ALA A 46 2.58 7.59 -27.46
C ALA A 46 2.88 6.09 -27.21
N SER A 47 3.64 5.75 -26.16
CA SER A 47 3.92 4.36 -25.82
C SER A 47 2.92 3.77 -24.81
N GLY A 48 1.84 3.22 -25.36
CA GLY A 48 1.10 2.09 -24.80
C GLY A 48 0.08 2.37 -23.69
N LYS A 49 -1.14 1.82 -23.87
CA LYS A 49 -2.14 1.57 -22.82
C LYS A 49 -1.53 0.67 -21.73
N SER A 50 -0.77 1.22 -20.78
CA SER A 50 -0.36 0.48 -19.59
C SER A 50 -0.74 1.27 -18.33
N SER A 51 -1.68 0.73 -17.55
CA SER A 51 -2.09 1.19 -16.22
C SER A 51 -1.01 0.92 -15.16
N GLY A 52 0.24 1.27 -15.44
CA GLY A 52 1.38 1.08 -14.55
C GLY A 52 1.66 2.30 -13.70
N LEU A 53 2.21 2.08 -12.49
CA LEU A 53 2.65 3.11 -11.55
C LEU A 53 3.55 4.17 -12.21
N ALA A 54 4.45 3.77 -13.12
CA ALA A 54 5.31 4.68 -13.87
C ALA A 54 4.53 5.63 -14.80
N ALA A 55 3.39 5.19 -15.36
CA ALA A 55 2.56 6.00 -16.25
C ALA A 55 1.70 7.02 -15.49
N GLU A 56 1.28 6.69 -14.27
CA GLU A 56 0.65 7.63 -13.34
C GLU A 56 1.67 8.70 -12.90
N ILE A 57 2.85 8.26 -12.44
CA ILE A 57 3.94 9.16 -12.03
C ILE A 57 4.37 10.10 -13.17
N ALA A 58 4.59 9.58 -14.39
CA ALA A 58 4.97 10.40 -15.53
C ALA A 58 3.91 11.44 -15.91
N ARG A 59 2.61 11.10 -15.79
CA ARG A 59 1.52 12.05 -16.02
C ARG A 59 1.50 13.15 -14.96
N GLU A 60 1.65 12.81 -13.69
CA GLU A 60 1.73 13.79 -12.59
C GLU A 60 2.95 14.72 -12.77
N LEU A 61 4.10 14.18 -13.16
CA LEU A 61 5.30 14.98 -13.43
C LEU A 61 5.11 15.93 -14.61
N ARG A 62 4.48 15.46 -15.69
CA ARG A 62 4.20 16.31 -16.86
C ARG A 62 3.22 17.42 -16.52
N ARG A 63 2.22 17.15 -15.67
CA ARG A 63 1.34 18.19 -15.11
C ARG A 63 2.11 19.21 -14.26
N ALA A 64 3.11 18.77 -13.49
CA ALA A 64 3.97 19.66 -12.72
C ALA A 64 4.87 20.53 -13.62
N GLU A 65 5.43 19.97 -14.69
CA GLU A 65 6.24 20.68 -15.69
C GLU A 65 5.40 21.75 -16.41
N LEU A 66 4.15 21.43 -16.79
CA LEU A 66 3.21 22.36 -17.40
C LEU A 66 2.78 23.52 -16.48
N ARG A 67 2.91 23.37 -15.16
CA ARG A 67 2.60 24.42 -14.17
C ARG A 67 3.74 25.44 -14.00
N GLY A 68 4.86 25.29 -14.73
CA GLY A 68 5.93 26.29 -14.80
C GLY A 68 6.56 26.62 -13.44
N GLY A 69 6.51 27.89 -13.03
CA GLY A 69 7.17 28.41 -11.82
C GLY A 69 6.78 27.75 -10.50
N ARG A 70 5.69 26.95 -10.47
CA ARG A 70 5.25 26.16 -9.31
C ARG A 70 5.61 24.67 -9.41
N MET A 71 6.52 24.28 -10.30
CA MET A 71 6.94 22.90 -10.48
C MET A 71 7.50 22.29 -9.18
N LEU A 72 8.26 23.06 -8.40
CA LEU A 72 8.81 22.62 -7.11
C LEU A 72 7.69 22.32 -6.08
N GLU A 73 6.71 23.21 -5.95
CA GLU A 73 5.56 23.01 -5.07
C GLU A 73 4.73 21.79 -5.48
N SER A 74 4.53 21.59 -6.78
CA SER A 74 3.80 20.43 -7.31
C SER A 74 4.55 19.12 -7.07
N MET A 75 5.88 19.14 -7.11
CA MET A 75 6.75 18.01 -6.74
C MET A 75 6.70 17.71 -5.24
N GLU A 76 6.73 18.73 -4.39
CA GLU A 76 6.61 18.57 -2.94
C GLU A 76 5.21 18.06 -2.52
N SER A 77 4.15 18.52 -3.17
CA SER A 77 2.79 17.98 -3.03
C SER A 77 2.74 16.51 -3.42
N PHE A 78 3.29 16.15 -4.58
CA PHE A 78 3.32 14.76 -5.05
C PHE A 78 4.11 13.84 -4.10
N ARG A 79 5.22 14.33 -3.54
CA ARG A 79 5.97 13.63 -2.47
C ARG A 79 5.10 13.36 -1.25
N ARG A 80 4.34 14.36 -0.78
CA ARG A 80 3.46 14.23 0.38
C ARG A 80 2.37 13.19 0.12
N ASP A 81 1.75 13.22 -1.06
CA ASP A 81 0.74 12.24 -1.43
C ASP A 81 1.32 10.82 -1.41
N LEU A 82 2.47 10.59 -2.06
CA LEU A 82 3.11 9.28 -2.07
C LEU A 82 3.45 8.78 -0.65
N ARG A 83 3.92 9.67 0.23
CA ARG A 83 4.18 9.34 1.64
C ARG A 83 2.89 8.97 2.37
N LEU A 84 1.83 9.75 2.22
CA LEU A 84 0.53 9.43 2.78
C LEU A 84 0.05 8.06 2.29
N ARG A 85 0.11 7.79 0.97
CA ARG A 85 -0.27 6.49 0.41
C ARG A 85 0.56 5.34 1.00
N ALA A 86 1.86 5.56 1.23
CA ALA A 86 2.74 4.56 1.84
C ALA A 86 2.42 4.35 3.33
N ASP A 87 2.23 5.41 4.10
CA ASP A 87 1.87 5.37 5.51
C ASP A 87 0.51 4.70 5.72
N PHE A 88 -0.48 5.02 4.89
CA PHE A 88 -1.78 4.35 4.90
C PHE A 88 -1.64 2.86 4.60
N ARG A 89 -0.82 2.49 3.63
CA ARG A 89 -0.57 1.07 3.28
C ARG A 89 0.16 0.32 4.40
N HIS A 90 1.08 1.00 5.09
CA HIS A 90 1.80 0.42 6.21
C HIS A 90 0.89 0.24 7.43
N LYS A 91 0.18 1.29 7.83
CA LYS A 91 -0.78 1.24 8.95
C LYS A 91 -1.91 0.23 8.68
N SER A 92 -2.43 0.18 7.46
CA SER A 92 -3.45 -0.81 7.10
C SER A 92 -2.94 -2.25 7.11
N GLY A 93 -1.70 -2.47 6.65
CA GLY A 93 -1.02 -3.75 6.77
C GLY A 93 -0.85 -4.18 8.22
N GLN A 94 -0.43 -3.26 9.09
CA GLN A 94 -0.30 -3.52 10.53
C GLN A 94 -1.65 -3.88 11.19
N LEU A 95 -2.71 -3.12 10.92
CA LEU A 95 -4.04 -3.41 11.45
C LEU A 95 -4.57 -4.76 10.97
N THR A 96 -4.33 -5.11 9.70
CA THR A 96 -4.68 -6.42 9.15
C THR A 96 -3.88 -7.55 9.81
N LEU A 97 -2.61 -7.31 10.13
CA LEU A 97 -1.77 -8.29 10.81
C LEU A 97 -2.20 -8.48 12.27
N GLN A 98 -2.51 -7.39 12.97
CA GLN A 98 -2.99 -7.40 14.35
C GLN A 98 -4.32 -8.15 14.48
N THR A 99 -5.28 -7.86 13.61
CA THR A 99 -6.59 -8.56 13.59
C THR A 99 -6.42 -10.05 13.32
N ARG A 100 -5.52 -10.45 12.41
CA ARG A 100 -5.18 -11.87 12.20
C ARG A 100 -4.54 -12.51 13.43
N ALA A 101 -3.62 -11.81 14.11
CA ALA A 101 -2.99 -12.32 15.32
C ALA A 101 -4.02 -12.51 16.45
N GLN A 102 -4.93 -11.56 16.66
CA GLN A 102 -6.02 -11.67 17.62
C GLN A 102 -6.96 -12.84 17.30
N ALA A 103 -7.29 -13.04 16.01
CA ALA A 103 -8.10 -14.16 15.56
C ALA A 103 -7.44 -15.53 15.85
N ILE A 104 -6.12 -15.64 15.67
CA ILE A 104 -5.35 -16.85 16.00
C ILE A 104 -5.32 -17.09 17.51
N LEU A 105 -5.07 -16.05 18.31
CA LEU A 105 -5.08 -16.15 19.77
C LEU A 105 -6.44 -16.60 20.30
N ALA A 106 -7.52 -16.03 19.77
CA ALA A 106 -8.88 -16.42 20.13
C ALA A 106 -9.14 -17.89 19.80
N LEU A 107 -8.69 -18.38 18.63
CA LEU A 107 -8.80 -19.79 18.24
C LEU A 107 -8.04 -20.71 19.19
N LEU A 108 -6.83 -20.32 19.58
CA LEU A 108 -5.97 -21.10 20.47
C LEU A 108 -6.55 -21.21 21.88
N LEU A 109 -7.24 -20.16 22.34
CA LEU A 109 -7.95 -20.15 23.62
C LEU A 109 -9.25 -20.97 23.57
N TYR A 110 -9.95 -20.95 22.43
CA TYR A 110 -11.25 -21.61 22.28
C TYR A 110 -11.15 -23.13 22.05
N LEU A 111 -10.09 -23.60 21.38
CA LEU A 111 -9.84 -25.03 21.15
C LEU A 111 -9.86 -25.90 22.43
N PRO A 112 -9.12 -25.57 23.50
CA PRO A 112 -9.12 -26.37 24.72
C PRO A 112 -10.45 -26.29 25.47
N LEU A 113 -11.12 -25.13 25.48
CA LEU A 113 -12.48 -25.01 26.04
C LEU A 113 -13.46 -25.94 25.32
N LEU A 114 -13.37 -26.00 23.99
CA LEU A 114 -14.16 -26.91 23.18
C LEU A 114 -13.84 -28.37 23.53
N GLY A 115 -12.55 -28.73 23.66
CA GLY A 115 -12.13 -30.07 24.06
C GLY A 115 -12.69 -30.52 25.42
N ILE A 116 -12.75 -29.61 26.39
CA ILE A 116 -13.36 -29.86 27.71
C ILE A 116 -14.88 -30.10 27.57
N GLN A 117 -15.57 -29.29 26.78
CA GLN A 117 -17.01 -29.43 26.50
C GLN A 117 -17.35 -30.74 25.78
N ILE A 118 -16.47 -31.21 24.89
CA ILE A 118 -16.62 -32.51 24.22
C ILE A 118 -16.49 -33.63 25.27
N ARG A 119 -15.46 -33.58 26.12
CA ARG A 119 -15.21 -34.60 27.15
C ARG A 119 -16.32 -34.65 28.20
N SER A 120 -16.95 -33.51 28.51
CA SER A 120 -18.03 -33.44 29.49
C SER A 120 -19.41 -33.83 28.93
N GLY A 121 -19.52 -34.14 27.64
CA GLY A 121 -20.78 -34.58 27.01
C GLY A 121 -21.82 -33.46 26.82
N HIS A 122 -21.52 -32.22 27.19
CA HIS A 122 -22.43 -31.07 27.08
C HIS A 122 -22.42 -30.41 25.70
N LEU A 123 -21.84 -31.06 24.70
CA LEU A 123 -21.66 -30.55 23.34
C LEU A 123 -23.01 -30.13 22.70
N LEU A 124 -24.08 -30.89 22.96
CA LEU A 124 -25.44 -30.66 22.45
C LEU A 124 -26.25 -29.64 23.25
N ALA A 125 -25.69 -29.04 24.32
CA ALA A 125 -26.38 -27.98 25.02
C ALA A 125 -26.60 -26.78 24.06
N ALA A 126 -27.81 -26.23 24.04
CA ALA A 126 -28.10 -25.08 23.16
C ALA A 126 -27.11 -23.92 23.36
N ARG A 127 -26.64 -23.71 24.61
CA ARG A 127 -25.66 -22.68 24.97
C ARG A 127 -24.29 -22.90 24.31
N THR A 128 -23.79 -24.13 24.26
CA THR A 128 -22.49 -24.45 23.64
C THR A 128 -22.57 -24.34 22.13
N LEU A 129 -23.65 -24.84 21.53
CA LEU A 129 -23.92 -24.71 20.09
C LEU A 129 -23.99 -23.24 19.65
N VAL A 130 -24.71 -22.39 20.37
CA VAL A 130 -24.79 -20.95 20.07
C VAL A 130 -23.43 -20.29 20.21
N SER A 131 -22.65 -20.64 21.24
CA SER A 131 -21.31 -20.07 21.46
C SER A 131 -20.33 -20.45 20.35
N VAL A 132 -20.37 -21.70 19.90
CA VAL A 132 -19.56 -22.21 18.78
C VAL A 132 -19.99 -21.54 17.47
N ALA A 133 -21.29 -21.46 17.20
CA ALA A 133 -21.81 -20.82 15.99
C ALA A 133 -21.44 -19.33 15.93
N LEU A 134 -21.55 -18.60 17.05
CA LEU A 134 -21.13 -17.20 17.13
C LEU A 134 -19.63 -17.04 16.91
N PHE A 135 -18.81 -17.93 17.48
CA PHE A 135 -17.36 -17.89 17.32
C PHE A 135 -16.93 -18.11 15.86
N PHE A 136 -17.45 -19.15 15.21
CA PHE A 136 -17.18 -19.41 13.79
C PHE A 136 -17.75 -18.32 12.88
N GLY A 137 -18.94 -17.80 13.19
CA GLY A 137 -19.53 -16.68 12.47
C GLY A 137 -18.68 -15.42 12.54
N ALA A 138 -18.20 -15.07 13.74
CA ALA A 138 -17.29 -13.94 13.94
C ALA A 138 -15.98 -14.13 13.16
N GLN A 139 -15.38 -15.32 13.20
CA GLN A 139 -14.15 -15.62 12.50
C GLN A 139 -14.31 -15.55 10.97
N LEU A 140 -15.44 -16.05 10.46
CA LEU A 140 -15.78 -15.96 9.04
C LEU A 140 -15.97 -14.49 8.61
N CYS A 141 -16.69 -13.69 9.39
CA CYS A 141 -16.85 -12.26 9.15
C CYS A 141 -15.48 -11.57 9.10
N ILE A 142 -14.60 -11.80 10.07
CA ILE A 142 -13.24 -11.23 10.08
C ILE A 142 -12.48 -11.62 8.80
N HIS A 143 -12.55 -12.87 8.36
CA HIS A 143 -11.89 -13.32 7.14
C HIS A 143 -12.49 -12.72 5.86
N LEU A 144 -13.80 -12.56 5.79
CA LEU A 144 -14.49 -11.94 4.65
C LEU A 144 -14.17 -10.44 4.58
N THR A 145 -14.25 -9.73 5.71
CA THR A 145 -13.89 -8.32 5.82
C THR A 145 -12.40 -8.12 5.50
N ALA A 146 -11.50 -8.97 6.01
CA ALA A 146 -10.08 -8.90 5.69
C ALA A 146 -9.76 -9.13 4.21
N ARG A 147 -10.60 -9.87 3.47
CA ARG A 147 -10.48 -10.05 2.02
C ARG A 147 -11.10 -8.91 1.21
N SER A 148 -12.20 -8.32 1.69
CA SER A 148 -12.91 -7.26 0.97
C SER A 148 -12.32 -5.87 1.19
N PHE A 149 -11.48 -5.67 2.22
CA PHE A 149 -10.72 -4.44 2.44
C PHE A 149 -9.60 -4.27 1.39
N LYS A 150 -10.00 -4.05 0.14
CA LYS A 150 -9.15 -3.36 -0.84
C LYS A 150 -9.18 -1.89 -0.43
N TRP A 151 -8.18 -1.46 0.31
CA TRP A 151 -7.95 -0.06 0.63
C TRP A 151 -7.83 0.71 -0.68
N LYS A 152 -8.94 1.33 -1.14
CA LYS A 152 -8.92 2.29 -2.23
C LYS A 152 -8.24 3.54 -1.69
N VAL A 153 -7.09 3.85 -2.27
CA VAL A 153 -6.37 5.12 -2.07
C VAL A 153 -6.62 5.99 -3.29
#